data_AF-A0A1E1LY05-F1
#
_entry.id   AF-A0A1E1LY05-F1
#
_cell.length_a   1.000
_cell.length_b   1.000
_cell.length_c   1.000
_cell.angle_alpha   90.00
_cell.angle_beta   90.00
_cell.angle_gamma   90.00
#
_symmetry.space_group_name_H-M   'P 1'
#
loop_
_entity.id
_entity.type
_entity.pdbx_description
1 polymer ?
#
loop_
_entity_poly.entity_id
_entity_poly.type
_entity_poly.pdbx_seq_one_letter_code
_entity_poly.pdbx_strand_id
1 'polypeptide(L)'
;MARGTTRPYCASPSISYQAPRSLTIEQHLANKDPYRVSPPNTIPIPWPFIKDETISPELSQLELAIQKPCHGICSRHSISIDSVTIEALHRKDQWPRIVSPTLMISTSEQKTSSWKAAAIEFHDLVSKNSWFLLSNGNTLSVELRNPSKIGASDHQRGARR
;
A
#
# COMPACT_ATOMS: atom_id res chain seq x y z
N MET A 1 21.42 33.84 53.38
CA MET A 1 21.70 32.91 52.27
C MET A 1 20.41 32.15 51.95
N ALA A 2 19.80 32.43 50.79
CA ALA A 2 18.44 32.02 50.44
C ALA A 2 18.39 30.56 49.95
N ARG A 3 17.43 29.77 50.48
CA ARG A 3 17.12 28.41 50.04
C ARG A 3 16.08 28.49 48.92
N GLY A 4 16.42 27.97 47.74
CA GLY A 4 15.54 27.95 46.57
C GLY A 4 14.36 26.98 46.77
N THR A 5 13.15 27.46 46.51
CA THR A 5 11.90 26.71 46.54
C THR A 5 11.67 26.06 45.18
N THR A 6 11.75 24.73 45.10
CA THR A 6 11.37 23.97 43.90
C THR A 6 9.86 23.80 43.87
N ARG A 7 9.20 24.33 42.83
CA ARG A 7 7.76 24.13 42.58
C ARG A 7 7.51 22.68 42.13
N PRO A 8 6.52 21.96 42.71
CA PRO A 8 6.12 20.66 42.19
C PRO A 8 5.36 20.85 40.87
N TYR A 9 5.85 20.24 39.79
CA TYR A 9 5.15 20.16 38.52
C TYR A 9 4.01 19.15 38.67
N CYS A 10 2.76 19.58 38.46
CA CYS A 10 1.61 18.69 38.39
C CYS A 10 1.81 17.67 37.26
N ALA A 11 1.84 16.39 37.59
CA ALA A 11 1.81 15.32 36.59
C ALA A 11 0.42 15.25 35.97
N SER A 12 0.27 15.77 34.76
CA SER A 12 -0.89 15.48 33.92
C SER A 12 -0.84 14.01 33.49
N PRO A 13 -1.99 13.31 33.37
CA PRO A 13 -2.01 11.90 33.03
C PRO A 13 -1.37 11.67 31.67
N SER A 14 -0.43 10.74 31.64
CA SER A 14 0.27 10.26 30.46
C SER A 14 -0.74 9.68 29.47
N ILE A 15 -1.17 10.50 28.52
CA ILE A 15 -1.69 10.01 27.25
C ILE A 15 -0.57 9.14 26.68
N SER A 16 -0.79 7.84 26.62
CA SER A 16 0.11 6.90 25.95
C SER A 16 0.11 7.23 24.46
N TYR A 17 0.94 8.19 24.07
CA TYR A 17 1.33 8.38 22.69
C TYR A 17 2.07 7.10 22.29
N GLN A 18 1.35 6.17 21.67
CA GLN A 18 2.00 5.16 20.86
C GLN A 18 2.72 5.93 19.76
N ALA A 19 4.03 6.12 19.94
CA ALA A 19 4.88 6.73 18.95
C ALA A 19 4.65 6.00 17.62
N PRO A 20 4.41 6.72 16.51
CA PRO A 20 4.32 6.07 15.22
C PRO A 20 5.62 5.31 14.99
N ARG A 21 5.49 4.01 14.72
CA ARG A 21 6.62 3.17 14.27
C ARG A 21 7.38 3.97 13.21
N SER A 22 8.69 4.13 13.40
CA SER A 22 9.55 4.86 12.46
C SER A 22 9.31 4.34 11.04
N LEU A 23 8.66 5.15 10.20
CA LEU A 23 8.46 4.82 8.80
C LEU A 23 9.82 4.84 8.09
N THR A 24 10.10 3.86 7.24
CA THR A 24 11.27 3.98 6.35
C THR A 24 11.08 5.15 5.37
N ILE A 25 12.16 5.68 4.80
CA ILE A 25 12.06 6.77 3.82
C ILE A 25 11.18 6.35 2.63
N GLU A 26 11.26 5.09 2.24
CA GLU A 26 10.44 4.49 1.18
C GLU A 26 8.96 4.43 1.56
N GLN A 27 8.63 4.07 2.80
CA GLN A 27 7.26 4.16 3.32
C GLN A 27 6.74 5.59 3.33
N HIS A 28 7.59 6.53 3.75
CA HIS A 28 7.24 7.95 3.75
C HIS A 28 6.97 8.47 2.34
N LEU A 29 7.81 8.14 1.37
CA LEU A 29 7.64 8.55 -0.03
C LEU A 29 6.44 7.87 -0.69
N ALA A 30 6.22 6.58 -0.43
CA ALA A 30 5.04 5.86 -0.90
C ALA A 30 3.72 6.48 -0.39
N ASN A 31 3.69 6.88 0.88
CA ASN A 31 2.52 7.50 1.50
C ASN A 31 2.24 8.94 1.01
N LYS A 32 3.16 9.57 0.24
CA LYS A 32 2.94 10.91 -0.31
C LYS A 32 2.04 10.93 -1.54
N ASP A 33 1.89 9.82 -2.25
CA ASP A 33 1.00 9.74 -3.41
C ASP A 33 -0.41 9.34 -2.95
N PRO A 34 -1.39 10.27 -2.93
CA PRO A 34 -2.74 9.95 -2.49
C PRO A 34 -3.46 8.96 -3.42
N TYR A 35 -2.98 8.80 -4.66
CA TYR A 35 -3.55 7.91 -5.68
C TYR A 35 -2.85 6.56 -5.74
N ARG A 36 -2.08 6.22 -4.71
CA ARG A 36 -1.41 4.93 -4.57
C ARG A 36 -1.39 4.50 -3.10
N VAL A 37 -2.10 3.43 -2.79
CA VAL A 37 -2.30 2.99 -1.41
C VAL A 37 -1.96 1.52 -1.26
N SER A 38 -1.21 1.21 -0.21
CA SER A 38 -0.97 -0.14 0.29
C SER A 38 -1.50 -0.29 1.72
N PRO A 39 -1.75 -1.54 2.17
CA PRO A 39 -2.17 -1.80 3.54
C PRO A 39 -1.12 -1.35 4.58
N PRO A 40 -1.50 -1.18 5.85
CA PRO A 40 -0.59 -0.77 6.91
C PRO A 40 0.60 -1.73 7.07
N ASN A 41 1.78 -1.16 7.31
CA ASN A 41 3.06 -1.88 7.46
C ASN A 41 3.59 -2.58 6.19
N THR A 42 2.95 -2.41 5.03
CA THR A 42 3.54 -2.80 3.75
C THR A 42 3.98 -1.56 2.98
N ILE A 43 5.01 -1.72 2.15
CA ILE A 43 5.46 -0.67 1.23
C ILE A 43 4.98 -1.11 -0.15
N PRO A 44 4.23 -0.28 -0.91
CA PRO A 44 4.04 -0.55 -2.32
C PRO A 44 5.42 -0.61 -2.97
N ILE A 45 5.59 -1.45 -3.98
CA ILE A 45 6.90 -1.63 -4.61
C ILE A 45 7.39 -0.26 -5.11
N PRO A 46 8.56 0.23 -4.67
CA PRO A 46 9.01 1.57 -5.02
C PRO A 46 9.00 1.79 -6.53
N TRP A 47 8.47 2.94 -6.95
CA TRP A 47 8.54 3.33 -8.36
C TRP A 47 9.93 3.87 -8.68
N PRO A 48 10.52 3.61 -9.86
CA PRO A 48 10.01 2.74 -10.92
C PRO A 48 10.24 1.26 -10.63
N PHE A 49 9.24 0.44 -10.95
CA PHE A 49 9.35 -1.02 -10.95
C PHE A 49 9.32 -1.58 -12.38
N ILE A 50 9.73 -2.83 -12.52
CA ILE A 50 9.63 -3.61 -13.75
C ILE A 50 8.68 -4.77 -13.49
N LYS A 51 7.78 -5.00 -14.45
CA LYS A 51 6.93 -6.18 -14.50
C LYS A 51 7.71 -7.32 -15.15
N ASP A 52 7.75 -8.46 -14.48
CA ASP A 52 8.21 -9.70 -15.09
C ASP A 52 7.12 -10.17 -16.07
N GLU A 53 7.51 -10.44 -17.32
CA GLU A 53 6.59 -10.86 -18.37
C GLU A 53 6.09 -12.30 -18.14
N THR A 54 6.82 -13.10 -17.35
CA THR A 54 6.47 -14.49 -17.09
C THR A 54 5.63 -14.60 -15.82
N ILE A 55 4.31 -14.63 -15.98
CA ILE A 55 3.37 -14.95 -14.89
C ILE A 55 3.33 -16.48 -14.74
N SER A 56 3.56 -16.98 -13.52
CA SER A 56 3.46 -18.43 -13.27
C SER A 56 1.99 -18.90 -13.39
N PRO A 57 1.75 -20.17 -13.76
CA PRO A 57 0.39 -20.72 -13.81
C PRO A 57 -0.38 -20.58 -12.50
N GLU A 58 0.33 -20.61 -11.36
CA GLU A 58 -0.21 -20.37 -10.02
C GLU A 58 -0.81 -18.95 -9.91
N LEU A 59 -0.05 -17.92 -10.29
CA LEU A 59 -0.52 -16.53 -10.21
C LEU A 59 -1.72 -16.29 -11.14
N SER A 60 -1.77 -16.92 -12.32
CA SER A 60 -2.92 -16.85 -13.23
C SER A 60 -4.19 -17.46 -12.62
N GLN A 61 -4.08 -18.58 -11.91
CA GLN A 61 -5.22 -19.19 -11.22
C GLN A 61 -5.72 -18.32 -10.06
N LEU A 62 -4.78 -17.75 -9.29
CA LEU A 62 -5.10 -16.83 -8.21
C LEU A 62 -5.78 -15.56 -8.73
N GLU A 63 -5.32 -15.02 -9.87
CA GLU A 63 -5.89 -13.82 -10.48
C GLU A 63 -7.36 -14.04 -10.86
N LEU A 64 -7.70 -15.19 -11.44
CA LEU A 64 -9.09 -15.53 -11.76
C LEU A 64 -9.95 -15.69 -10.51
N ALA A 65 -9.43 -16.37 -9.49
CA ALA A 65 -10.16 -16.62 -8.25
C ALA A 65 -10.42 -15.35 -7.43
N ILE A 66 -9.50 -14.38 -7.48
CA ILE A 66 -9.54 -13.18 -6.64
C ILE A 66 -10.45 -12.07 -7.19
N GLN A 67 -10.80 -12.11 -8.49
CA GLN A 67 -11.66 -11.10 -9.14
C GLN A 67 -12.93 -10.81 -8.32
N LYS A 68 -13.77 -11.84 -8.11
CA LYS A 68 -15.08 -11.68 -7.48
C LYS A 68 -14.99 -11.15 -6.03
N PRO A 69 -14.11 -11.70 -5.16
CA PRO A 69 -13.85 -11.12 -3.84
C PRO A 69 -13.44 -9.64 -3.91
N CYS A 70 -12.55 -9.27 -4.83
CA CYS A 70 -12.10 -7.90 -4.99
C CYS A 70 -13.23 -6.94 -5.38
N HIS A 71 -14.08 -7.36 -6.33
CA HIS A 71 -15.29 -6.62 -6.69
C HIS A 71 -16.22 -6.41 -5.50
N GLY A 72 -16.37 -7.42 -4.64
CA GLY A 72 -17.15 -7.31 -3.41
C GLY A 72 -16.58 -6.28 -2.42
N ILE A 73 -15.25 -6.25 -2.23
CA ILE A 73 -14.58 -5.27 -1.36
C ILE A 73 -14.77 -3.85 -1.92
N CYS A 74 -14.47 -3.63 -3.20
CA CYS A 74 -14.63 -2.31 -3.81
C CYS A 74 -16.06 -1.79 -3.75
N SER A 75 -17.05 -2.65 -3.96
CA SER A 75 -18.47 -2.28 -3.85
C SER A 75 -18.82 -1.74 -2.46
N ARG A 76 -18.36 -2.40 -1.39
CA ARG A 76 -18.57 -1.93 -0.01
C ARG A 76 -17.91 -0.58 0.29
N HIS A 77 -16.80 -0.29 -0.37
CA HIS A 77 -16.05 0.97 -0.22
C HIS A 77 -16.43 2.04 -1.24
N SER A 78 -17.43 1.78 -2.08
CA SER A 78 -17.87 2.65 -3.18
C SER A 78 -16.72 3.04 -4.12
N ILE A 79 -15.88 2.07 -4.48
CA ILE A 79 -14.77 2.23 -5.41
C ILE A 79 -15.15 1.55 -6.73
N SER A 80 -15.08 2.28 -7.84
CA SER A 80 -15.19 1.68 -9.18
C SER A 80 -13.90 0.94 -9.54
N ILE A 81 -14.02 -0.24 -10.16
CA ILE A 81 -12.86 -1.04 -10.58
C ILE A 81 -12.69 -0.88 -12.09
N ASP A 82 -11.49 -0.50 -12.50
CA ASP A 82 -11.06 -0.57 -13.91
C ASP A 82 -10.41 -1.93 -14.19
N SER A 83 -9.58 -2.43 -13.27
CA SER A 83 -8.94 -3.75 -13.38
C SER A 83 -8.50 -4.32 -12.04
N VAL A 84 -8.43 -5.65 -11.98
CA VAL A 84 -7.79 -6.42 -10.90
C VAL A 84 -6.81 -7.38 -11.56
N THR A 85 -5.52 -7.26 -11.24
CA THR A 85 -4.47 -8.12 -11.80
C THR A 85 -3.52 -8.58 -10.70
N ILE A 86 -2.81 -9.68 -10.95
CA ILE A 86 -1.67 -10.10 -10.14
C ILE A 86 -0.40 -9.95 -10.99
N GLU A 87 0.50 -9.09 -10.56
CA GLU A 87 1.73 -8.80 -11.27
C GLU A 87 2.96 -9.28 -10.48
N ALA A 88 3.89 -9.93 -11.18
CA ALA A 88 5.21 -10.23 -10.67
C ALA A 88 6.09 -8.98 -10.85
N LEU A 89 6.37 -8.28 -9.76
CA LEU A 89 7.01 -6.97 -9.81
C LEU A 89 8.36 -6.97 -9.09
N HIS A 90 9.34 -6.26 -9.64
CA HIS A 90 10.61 -6.02 -8.95
C HIS A 90 11.07 -4.57 -9.15
N ARG A 91 11.90 -4.07 -8.23
CA ARG A 91 12.50 -2.74 -8.36
C ARG A 91 13.44 -2.69 -9.57
N LYS A 92 13.43 -1.56 -10.28
CA LYS A 92 14.32 -1.34 -11.44
C LYS A 92 15.80 -1.27 -11.05
N ASP A 93 16.08 -0.73 -9.87
CA ASP A 93 17.42 -0.41 -9.36
C ASP A 93 18.00 -1.48 -8.43
N GLN A 94 17.33 -2.62 -8.27
CA GLN A 94 17.71 -3.64 -7.29
C GLN A 94 18.38 -4.86 -7.95
N TRP A 95 19.56 -5.22 -7.43
CA TRP A 95 20.24 -6.49 -7.71
C TRP A 95 20.71 -7.13 -6.40
N PRO A 96 20.47 -8.43 -6.16
CA PRO A 96 19.76 -9.37 -7.03
C PRO A 96 18.28 -9.02 -7.19
N ARG A 97 17.66 -9.45 -8.28
CA ARG A 97 16.23 -9.21 -8.53
C ARG A 97 15.40 -9.96 -7.50
N ILE A 98 14.60 -9.23 -6.73
CA ILE A 98 13.62 -9.80 -5.80
C ILE A 98 12.24 -9.55 -6.41
N VAL A 99 11.61 -10.62 -6.88
CA VAL A 99 10.26 -10.58 -7.45
C VAL A 99 9.24 -10.67 -6.31
N SER A 100 8.31 -9.72 -6.29
CA SER A 100 7.18 -9.67 -5.37
C SER A 100 5.88 -9.79 -6.16
N PRO A 101 5.21 -10.96 -6.12
CA PRO A 101 3.84 -11.09 -6.60
C PRO A 101 2.91 -10.11 -5.89
N THR A 102 2.18 -9.31 -6.65
CA THR A 102 1.42 -8.16 -6.14
C THR A 102 0.04 -8.14 -6.77
N LEU A 103 -1.00 -8.19 -5.93
CA LEU A 103 -2.37 -7.88 -6.30
C LEU A 103 -2.50 -6.37 -6.55
N MET A 104 -2.77 -6.00 -7.79
CA MET A 104 -3.00 -4.63 -8.22
C MET A 104 -4.47 -4.41 -8.52
N ILE A 105 -5.06 -3.44 -7.83
CA ILE A 105 -6.41 -2.95 -8.07
C ILE A 105 -6.29 -1.56 -8.69
N SER A 106 -6.77 -1.40 -9.91
CA SER A 106 -6.78 -0.11 -10.60
C SER A 106 -8.18 0.48 -10.61
N THR A 107 -8.25 1.79 -10.37
CA THR A 107 -9.48 2.56 -10.36
C THR A 107 -9.26 3.93 -11.01
N SER A 108 -10.30 4.48 -11.61
CA SER A 108 -10.33 5.82 -12.16
C SER A 108 -10.82 6.86 -11.13
N GLU A 109 -11.20 6.41 -9.93
CA GLU A 109 -11.66 7.26 -8.83
C GLU A 109 -10.62 8.31 -8.43
N GLN A 110 -11.12 9.48 -8.01
CA GLN A 110 -10.30 10.57 -7.47
C GLN A 110 -10.49 10.73 -5.96
N LYS A 111 -11.61 10.23 -5.40
CA LYS A 111 -11.89 10.30 -3.97
C LYS A 111 -11.23 9.12 -3.26
N THR A 112 -10.15 9.40 -2.54
CA THR A 112 -9.29 8.36 -1.94
C THR A 112 -9.64 8.05 -0.48
N SER A 113 -10.70 8.64 0.06
CA SER A 113 -11.04 8.57 1.49
C SER A 113 -11.29 7.14 2.01
N SER A 114 -11.80 6.23 1.18
CA SER A 114 -12.07 4.83 1.53
C SER A 114 -10.95 3.87 1.13
N TRP A 115 -9.94 4.33 0.37
CA TRP A 115 -8.96 3.46 -0.25
C TRP A 115 -8.08 2.72 0.76
N LYS A 116 -7.72 3.38 1.86
CA LYS A 116 -6.93 2.74 2.92
C LYS A 116 -7.70 1.62 3.62
N ALA A 117 -9.01 1.81 3.85
CA ALA A 117 -9.85 0.77 4.43
C ALA A 117 -10.01 -0.41 3.46
N ALA A 118 -10.23 -0.14 2.17
CA ALA A 118 -10.26 -1.18 1.13
C ALA A 118 -8.93 -1.95 1.04
N ALA A 119 -7.78 -1.26 1.06
CA ALA A 119 -6.46 -1.88 1.06
C ALA A 119 -6.23 -2.83 2.24
N ILE A 120 -6.75 -2.49 3.43
CA ILE A 120 -6.73 -3.38 4.60
C ILE A 120 -7.57 -4.64 4.35
N GLU A 121 -8.77 -4.51 3.78
CA GLU A 121 -9.61 -5.67 3.48
C GLU A 121 -9.01 -6.58 2.40
N PHE A 122 -8.36 -6.02 1.38
CA PHE A 122 -7.62 -6.81 0.40
C PHE A 122 -6.46 -7.57 1.04
N HIS A 123 -5.71 -6.93 1.94
CA HIS A 123 -4.66 -7.59 2.69
C HIS A 123 -5.19 -8.75 3.52
N ASP A 124 -6.29 -8.53 4.25
CA ASP A 124 -6.94 -9.56 5.05
C ASP A 124 -7.42 -10.72 4.18
N LEU A 125 -7.97 -10.45 3.00
CA LEU A 125 -8.36 -11.46 2.03
C LEU A 125 -7.17 -12.35 1.64
N VAL A 126 -6.03 -11.77 1.27
CA VAL A 126 -4.86 -12.55 0.79
C VAL A 126 -4.00 -13.16 1.90
N SER A 127 -4.10 -12.64 3.14
CA SER A 127 -3.29 -13.12 4.27
C SER A 127 -4.00 -14.12 5.17
N LYS A 128 -5.33 -14.05 5.30
CA LYS A 128 -6.11 -14.91 6.20
C LYS A 128 -6.75 -16.10 5.50
N ASN A 129 -6.86 -16.06 4.18
CA ASN A 129 -7.45 -17.14 3.40
C ASN A 129 -6.34 -17.98 2.74
N SER A 130 -6.23 -19.24 3.18
CA SER A 130 -5.21 -20.18 2.69
C SER A 130 -5.30 -20.43 1.18
N TRP A 131 -6.45 -20.16 0.55
CA TRP A 131 -6.61 -20.26 -0.89
C TRP A 131 -5.73 -19.27 -1.68
N PHE A 132 -5.38 -18.12 -1.08
CA PHE A 132 -4.59 -17.07 -1.72
C PHE A 132 -3.13 -17.05 -1.26
N LEU A 133 -2.71 -18.02 -0.45
CA LEU A 133 -1.31 -18.20 -0.10
C LEU A 133 -0.56 -18.80 -1.28
N LEU A 134 0.63 -18.26 -1.54
CA LEU A 134 1.53 -18.83 -2.52
C LEU A 134 2.09 -20.17 -2.01
N SER A 135 2.50 -21.03 -2.93
CA SER A 135 3.10 -22.34 -2.69
C SER A 135 4.32 -22.30 -1.77
N ASN A 136 5.01 -21.16 -1.71
CA ASN A 136 6.13 -20.91 -0.80
C ASN A 136 5.72 -20.40 0.60
N GLY A 137 4.42 -20.33 0.89
CA GLY A 137 3.86 -19.84 2.15
C GLY A 137 3.75 -18.32 2.26
N ASN A 138 4.18 -17.56 1.24
CA ASN A 138 4.10 -16.09 1.25
C ASN A 138 2.72 -15.59 0.81
N THR A 139 2.38 -14.38 1.25
CA THR A 139 1.17 -13.67 0.84
C THR A 139 1.45 -12.76 -0.34
N LEU A 140 0.43 -12.48 -1.17
CA LEU A 140 0.51 -11.43 -2.18
C LEU A 140 0.70 -10.05 -1.53
N SER A 141 1.57 -9.24 -2.10
CA SER A 141 1.57 -7.80 -1.84
C SER A 141 0.28 -7.18 -2.39
N VAL A 142 -0.16 -6.03 -1.86
CA VAL A 142 -1.41 -5.38 -2.28
C VAL A 142 -1.18 -3.91 -2.59
N GLU A 143 -1.72 -3.46 -3.72
CA GLU A 143 -1.72 -2.07 -4.14
C GLU A 143 -3.05 -1.68 -4.78
N LEU A 144 -3.68 -0.62 -4.27
CA LEU A 144 -4.82 0.07 -4.88
C LEU A 144 -4.33 1.40 -5.47
N ARG A 145 -4.64 1.68 -6.73
CA ARG A 145 -4.08 2.83 -7.42
C ARG A 145 -5.00 3.44 -8.48
N ASN A 146 -4.75 4.72 -8.81
CA ASN A 146 -5.22 5.34 -10.04
C ASN A 146 -4.05 5.62 -11.00
N PRO A 147 -3.84 4.76 -12.01
CA PRO A 147 -2.72 4.88 -12.94
C PRO A 147 -2.63 6.22 -13.67
N SER A 148 -3.76 6.92 -13.89
CA SER A 148 -3.79 8.21 -14.60
C SER A 148 -3.31 9.40 -13.75
N LYS A 149 -3.20 9.23 -12.42
CA LYS A 149 -2.85 10.28 -11.48
C LYS A 149 -1.51 10.06 -10.77
N ILE A 150 -1.00 8.83 -10.77
CA ILE A 150 0.33 8.50 -10.23
C ILE A 150 1.40 9.31 -10.99
N GLY A 151 2.28 9.99 -10.26
CA GLY A 151 3.39 10.77 -10.84
C GLY A 151 2.99 12.09 -11.53
N ALA A 152 1.70 12.42 -11.64
CA ALA A 152 1.25 13.68 -12.24
C ALA A 152 1.57 14.93 -11.37
N SER A 153 1.94 14.73 -10.11
CA SER A 153 2.22 15.82 -9.15
C SER A 153 3.56 16.53 -9.37
N ASP A 154 4.52 15.92 -10.07
CA ASP A 154 5.86 16.50 -10.26
C ASP A 154 6.04 17.24 -11.60
N HIS A 155 5.17 17.03 -12.59
CA HIS A 155 5.29 17.73 -13.87
C HIS A 155 4.61 19.11 -13.92
N GLN A 156 3.71 19.44 -12.99
CA GLN A 156 3.07 20.77 -12.98
C GLN A 156 3.85 21.88 -12.24
N ARG A 157 4.99 21.58 -11.61
CA ARG A 157 5.86 22.62 -11.01
C ARG A 157 6.95 23.16 -11.95
N GLY A 158 7.12 22.59 -13.14
CA GLY A 158 8.17 23.01 -14.09
C GLY A 158 7.75 24.04 -15.14
N ALA A 159 6.45 24.28 -15.34
CA ALA A 159 5.93 25.10 -16.45
C ALA A 159 5.49 26.52 -16.02
N ARG A 160 6.22 27.13 -15.09
CA ARG A 160 6.13 28.58 -14.81
C ARG A 160 7.53 29.17 -14.66
N ARG A 161 8.15 29.46 -15.79
CA ARG A 161 9.10 30.57 -15.95
C ARG A 161 8.89 31.17 -17.32
#